data_AF-W2T5N4-F1
#
_entry.id   AF-W2T5N4-F1
#
_cell.length_a   1.000
_cell.length_b   1.000
_cell.length_c   1.000
_cell.angle_alpha   90.00
_cell.angle_beta   90.00
_cell.angle_gamma   90.00
#
_symmetry.space_group_name_H-M   'P 1'
#
loop_
_entity.id
_entity.type
_entity.pdbx_description
1 polymer ?
#
loop_
_entity_poly.entity_id
_entity_poly.type
_entity_poly.pdbx_seq_one_letter_code
_entity_poly.pdbx_strand_id
1 'polypeptide(L)'
;MALSSHYHEHKPNVPIIMEDVFGWVREGNAFQVRVWLDDHEHDLNVGDDHAFSLLHWASKEGHVSIAEMLLSRGARVNATNMGDDTSLHLAAAHGHRPIAVKLLARKADVHATNEHGMTPLHYACYWGYEQIAEDLIISGAQIGACNKRGQTPMDVCQGPSRQAIAEIAIENGQNPNERIPFKDQTWKGTKSRTRDATLSRYTGVDVSSLNLITKIAESHSGELWRGKWQGNDIVARILALHEVTPRISRDFQTEFPALRIFAHTNICPVLAAANQPPNLVVISQYMPFGSLYNVLHEQSSVVIDHSQAIRFAVDIARGMSYLHSLDPAILRFYLSSKHVVVDEELTAKLSMADTKFSFQEVGRLYSPAWMSPEALQRDPEDLNIRAADMWSFGIMLWELNTREVPFSDLPPMECGMKIALEGLRVQIPPGIARNMSRLMNICLNEDPGRRPNFDQIIPILEKMSQ
;
A
#
# COMPACT_ATOMS: atom_id res chain seq x y z
N MET A 1 -12.66 22.17 -47.39
CA MET A 1 -11.22 22.43 -47.26
C MET A 1 -10.72 21.79 -45.97
N ALA A 2 -9.92 20.73 -46.14
CA ALA A 2 -8.94 20.16 -45.22
C ALA A 2 -9.34 19.80 -43.77
N LEU A 3 -9.94 18.62 -43.58
CA LEU A 3 -9.72 17.81 -42.37
C LEU A 3 -8.39 17.06 -42.52
N SER A 4 -7.49 17.27 -41.58
CA SER A 4 -6.17 16.63 -41.49
C SER A 4 -6.32 15.14 -41.16
N SER A 5 -6.06 14.32 -42.17
CA SER A 5 -5.82 12.88 -42.09
C SER A 5 -4.36 12.64 -41.72
N HIS A 6 -4.04 12.45 -40.43
CA HIS A 6 -2.84 11.76 -39.96
C HIS A 6 -2.98 11.38 -38.49
N TYR A 7 -3.79 10.36 -38.21
CA TYR A 7 -3.65 9.52 -37.03
C TYR A 7 -3.96 8.11 -37.51
N HIS A 8 -2.97 7.22 -37.41
CA HIS A 8 -2.94 5.76 -37.65
C HIS A 8 -1.67 5.41 -38.43
N GLU A 9 -0.51 5.57 -37.79
CA GLU A 9 0.67 4.79 -38.14
C GLU A 9 0.71 3.58 -37.19
N HIS A 10 0.61 2.40 -37.81
CA HIS A 10 0.62 1.09 -37.18
C HIS A 10 1.86 0.86 -36.30
N LYS A 11 1.65 0.58 -35.01
CA LYS A 11 2.59 -0.23 -34.22
C LYS A 11 2.21 -1.71 -34.40
N PRO A 12 3.10 -2.56 -34.93
CA PRO A 12 2.84 -3.99 -35.04
C PRO A 12 3.06 -4.65 -33.67
N ASN A 13 2.17 -5.58 -33.30
CA ASN A 13 2.17 -6.43 -32.09
C ASN A 13 1.65 -5.81 -30.79
N VAL A 14 0.48 -5.16 -30.84
CA VAL A 14 -0.42 -5.06 -29.68
C VAL A 14 -1.62 -5.99 -29.95
N PRO A 15 -1.93 -6.97 -29.09
CA PRO A 15 -3.07 -7.86 -29.31
C PRO A 15 -4.38 -7.06 -29.35
N ILE A 16 -5.21 -7.40 -30.33
CA ILE A 16 -6.41 -6.68 -30.80
C ILE A 16 -7.63 -6.94 -29.86
N ILE A 17 -7.45 -6.81 -28.54
CA ILE A 17 -8.54 -7.01 -27.54
C ILE A 17 -8.70 -5.79 -26.59
N MET A 18 -8.21 -4.62 -26.98
CA MET A 18 -8.42 -3.35 -26.26
C MET A 18 -9.34 -2.39 -27.05
N GLU A 19 -10.54 -2.86 -27.43
CA GLU A 19 -11.71 -1.99 -27.58
C GLU A 19 -12.48 -2.06 -26.25
N ASP A 20 -11.85 -1.73 -25.12
CA ASP A 20 -11.67 -0.41 -24.50
C ASP A 20 -12.72 -0.25 -23.39
N VAL A 21 -12.48 -0.92 -22.25
CA VAL A 21 -13.33 -0.89 -21.04
C VAL A 21 -13.70 0.55 -20.63
N PHE A 22 -12.85 1.52 -20.94
CA PHE A 22 -13.10 2.95 -20.76
C PHE A 22 -14.27 3.44 -21.61
N GLY A 23 -14.44 2.94 -22.83
CA GLY A 23 -15.63 3.16 -23.67
C GLY A 23 -16.91 2.64 -22.98
N TRP A 24 -16.89 1.40 -22.49
CA TRP A 24 -18.06 0.82 -21.79
C TRP A 24 -18.42 1.56 -20.52
N VAL A 25 -17.42 2.02 -19.75
CA VAL A 25 -17.67 2.88 -18.59
C VAL A 25 -18.25 4.22 -19.01
N ARG A 26 -17.74 4.86 -20.07
CA ARG A 26 -18.28 6.14 -20.57
C ARG A 26 -19.73 6.02 -21.03
N GLU A 27 -20.05 4.93 -21.71
CA GLU A 27 -21.39 4.63 -22.22
C GLU A 27 -22.37 4.16 -21.12
N GLY A 28 -21.87 3.76 -19.94
CA GLY A 28 -22.71 3.26 -18.85
C GLY A 28 -23.08 1.78 -18.96
N ASN A 29 -22.34 0.99 -19.76
CA ASN A 29 -22.61 -0.44 -19.94
C ASN A 29 -22.08 -1.26 -18.74
N ALA A 30 -22.85 -1.27 -17.66
CA ALA A 30 -22.50 -1.97 -16.43
C ALA A 30 -22.36 -3.50 -16.60
N PHE A 31 -22.97 -4.09 -17.63
CA PHE A 31 -22.86 -5.52 -17.90
C PHE A 31 -21.47 -5.87 -18.44
N GLN A 32 -21.02 -5.18 -19.48
CA GLN A 32 -19.69 -5.41 -20.06
C GLN A 32 -18.57 -5.07 -19.07
N VAL A 33 -18.72 -3.99 -18.30
CA VAL A 33 -17.76 -3.64 -17.24
C VAL A 33 -17.70 -4.74 -16.18
N ARG A 34 -18.82 -5.36 -15.80
CA ARG A 34 -18.83 -6.48 -14.86
C ARG A 34 -18.08 -7.69 -15.40
N VAL A 35 -18.39 -8.09 -16.64
CA VAL A 35 -17.73 -9.23 -17.30
C VAL A 35 -16.22 -8.99 -17.38
N TRP A 36 -15.81 -7.77 -17.70
CA TRP A 36 -14.40 -7.38 -17.71
C TRP A 36 -13.74 -7.48 -16.33
N LEU A 37 -14.44 -7.03 -15.27
CA LEU A 37 -13.96 -7.08 -13.89
C LEU A 37 -13.91 -8.50 -13.30
N ASP A 38 -14.61 -9.48 -13.90
CA ASP A 38 -14.58 -10.88 -13.46
C ASP A 38 -13.31 -11.61 -13.95
N ASP A 39 -12.62 -11.05 -14.95
CA ASP A 39 -11.32 -11.53 -15.40
C ASP A 39 -10.20 -10.94 -14.54
N HIS A 40 -9.33 -11.82 -14.04
CA HIS A 40 -8.31 -11.53 -13.04
C HIS A 40 -7.04 -10.96 -13.69
N GLU A 41 -6.92 -11.01 -15.02
CA GLU A 41 -5.83 -10.37 -15.76
C GLU A 41 -5.96 -8.84 -15.81
N HIS A 42 -7.16 -8.32 -15.54
CA HIS A 42 -7.48 -6.91 -15.67
C HIS A 42 -7.28 -6.12 -14.36
N ASP A 43 -6.42 -5.11 -14.39
CA ASP A 43 -6.27 -4.15 -13.30
C ASP A 43 -7.21 -2.94 -13.50
N LEU A 44 -8.27 -2.88 -12.70
CA LEU A 44 -9.27 -1.80 -12.70
C LEU A 44 -8.71 -0.42 -12.27
N ASN A 45 -7.51 -0.37 -11.69
CA ASN A 45 -6.84 0.86 -11.30
C ASN A 45 -5.91 1.42 -12.38
N VAL A 46 -5.78 0.73 -13.52
CA VAL A 46 -5.08 1.28 -14.68
C VAL A 46 -5.86 2.47 -15.21
N GLY A 47 -5.14 3.56 -15.43
CA GLY A 47 -5.68 4.75 -16.09
C GLY A 47 -5.42 4.71 -17.59
N ASP A 48 -6.24 5.44 -18.34
CA ASP A 48 -6.01 5.70 -19.76
C ASP A 48 -4.75 6.57 -20.02
N ASP A 49 -4.57 7.02 -21.26
CA ASP A 49 -3.45 7.87 -21.66
C ASP A 49 -3.34 9.17 -20.84
N HIS A 50 -4.45 9.67 -20.29
CA HIS A 50 -4.52 10.86 -19.43
C HIS A 50 -4.54 10.50 -17.92
N ALA A 51 -4.26 9.24 -17.59
CA ALA A 51 -4.33 8.66 -16.26
C ALA A 51 -5.73 8.69 -15.63
N PHE A 52 -6.81 8.78 -16.41
CA PHE A 52 -8.16 8.59 -15.90
C PHE A 52 -8.41 7.10 -15.66
N SER A 53 -8.60 6.71 -14.40
CA SER A 53 -9.07 5.36 -14.06
C SER A 53 -10.55 5.16 -14.41
N LEU A 54 -11.00 3.91 -14.39
CA LEU A 54 -12.42 3.57 -14.58
C LEU A 54 -13.33 4.32 -13.59
N LEU A 55 -12.87 4.52 -12.34
CA LEU A 55 -13.62 5.26 -11.34
C LEU A 55 -13.72 6.76 -11.67
N HIS A 56 -12.69 7.34 -12.31
CA HIS A 56 -12.75 8.73 -12.78
C HIS A 56 -13.81 8.89 -13.87
N TRP A 57 -13.83 7.99 -14.86
CA TRP A 57 -14.84 8.02 -15.92
C TRP A 57 -16.26 7.78 -15.40
N ALA A 58 -16.44 6.80 -14.50
CA ALA A 58 -17.74 6.56 -13.88
C ALA A 58 -18.22 7.77 -13.06
N SER A 59 -17.29 8.45 -12.35
CA SER A 59 -17.59 9.64 -11.55
C SER A 59 -17.87 10.88 -12.40
N LYS A 60 -17.23 11.01 -13.57
CA LYS A 60 -17.43 12.10 -14.52
C LYS A 60 -18.76 11.99 -15.27
N GLU A 61 -19.09 10.79 -15.74
CA GLU A 61 -20.30 10.54 -16.54
C GLU A 61 -21.54 10.23 -15.68
N GLY A 62 -21.39 9.99 -14.37
CA GLY A 62 -22.51 9.84 -13.45
C GLY A 62 -23.06 8.43 -13.31
N HIS A 63 -22.30 7.41 -13.71
CA HIS A 63 -22.72 6.02 -13.70
C HIS A 63 -22.61 5.40 -12.30
N VAL A 64 -23.60 5.67 -11.45
CA VAL A 64 -23.63 5.26 -10.02
C VAL A 64 -23.42 3.76 -9.82
N SER A 65 -24.06 2.92 -10.64
CA SER A 65 -23.96 1.46 -10.55
C SER A 65 -22.55 0.94 -10.88
N ILE A 66 -21.89 1.56 -11.85
CA ILE A 66 -20.51 1.24 -12.23
C ILE A 66 -19.55 1.73 -11.14
N ALA A 67 -19.72 2.96 -10.65
CA ALA A 67 -18.90 3.51 -9.57
C ALA A 67 -18.98 2.64 -8.31
N GLU A 68 -20.17 2.17 -7.92
CA GLU A 68 -20.34 1.26 -6.79
C GLU A 68 -19.66 -0.09 -7.00
N MET A 69 -19.76 -0.65 -8.21
CA MET A 69 -19.11 -1.92 -8.56
C MET A 69 -17.57 -1.79 -8.53
N LEU A 70 -17.03 -0.70 -9.05
CA LEU A 70 -15.60 -0.42 -9.01
C LEU A 70 -15.10 -0.23 -7.57
N LEU A 71 -15.85 0.51 -6.75
CA LEU A 71 -15.53 0.71 -5.33
C LEU A 71 -15.62 -0.58 -4.51
N SER A 72 -16.55 -1.49 -4.82
CA SER A 72 -16.64 -2.78 -4.15
C SER A 72 -15.52 -3.74 -4.56
N ARG A 73 -15.00 -3.62 -5.78
CA ARG A 73 -13.85 -4.39 -6.31
C ARG A 73 -12.48 -3.79 -5.98
N GLY A 74 -12.40 -2.74 -5.15
CA GLY A 74 -11.14 -2.19 -4.67
C GLY A 74 -10.53 -1.08 -5.53
N ALA A 75 -11.35 -0.30 -6.24
CA ALA A 75 -10.88 0.91 -6.92
C ALA A 75 -10.24 1.91 -5.95
N ARG A 76 -9.09 2.47 -6.34
CA ARG A 76 -8.37 3.50 -5.60
C ARG A 76 -9.18 4.80 -5.59
N VAL A 77 -9.85 5.04 -4.47
CA VAL A 77 -10.72 6.21 -4.25
C VAL A 77 -9.99 7.54 -4.47
N ASN A 78 -8.72 7.60 -4.02
CA ASN A 78 -7.86 8.80 -4.08
C ASN A 78 -6.83 8.75 -5.21
N ALA A 79 -7.05 7.90 -6.24
CA ALA A 79 -6.24 7.99 -7.45
C ALA A 79 -6.43 9.37 -8.10
N THR A 80 -5.37 9.89 -8.72
CA THR A 80 -5.41 11.18 -9.41
C THR A 80 -5.10 11.00 -10.89
N ASN A 81 -5.78 11.75 -11.76
CA ASN A 81 -5.42 11.87 -13.17
C ASN A 81 -4.18 12.79 -13.37
N MET A 82 -3.80 13.08 -14.62
CA MET A 82 -2.67 13.98 -14.93
C MET A 82 -2.84 15.42 -14.41
N GLY A 83 -4.07 15.89 -14.22
CA GLY A 83 -4.37 17.21 -13.64
C GLY A 83 -4.45 17.21 -12.11
N ASP A 84 -4.06 16.11 -11.47
CA ASP A 84 -4.17 15.87 -10.03
C ASP A 84 -5.63 15.80 -9.50
N ASP A 85 -6.63 15.69 -10.37
CA ASP A 85 -8.02 15.53 -9.96
C ASP A 85 -8.29 14.09 -9.52
N THR A 86 -8.98 13.94 -8.39
CA THR A 86 -9.50 12.66 -7.92
C THR A 86 -10.90 12.37 -8.47
N SER A 87 -11.37 11.14 -8.31
CA SER A 87 -12.76 10.79 -8.63
C SER A 87 -13.79 11.68 -7.90
N LEU A 88 -13.47 12.14 -6.68
CA LEU A 88 -14.30 13.08 -5.92
C LEU A 88 -14.32 14.48 -6.53
N HIS A 89 -13.21 14.96 -7.10
CA HIS A 89 -13.19 16.21 -7.86
C HIS A 89 -14.14 16.14 -9.06
N LEU A 90 -14.08 15.04 -9.82
CA LEU A 90 -14.92 14.86 -11.01
C LEU A 90 -16.41 14.73 -10.66
N ALA A 91 -16.75 13.97 -9.61
CA ALA A 91 -18.12 13.87 -9.14
C ALA A 91 -18.66 15.24 -8.69
N ALA A 92 -17.84 16.04 -7.99
CA ALA A 92 -18.19 17.38 -7.57
C ALA A 92 -18.26 18.38 -8.74
N ALA A 93 -17.41 18.25 -9.76
CA ALA A 93 -17.40 19.13 -10.92
C ALA A 93 -18.59 18.91 -11.87
N HIS A 94 -19.16 17.71 -11.89
CA HIS A 94 -20.25 17.33 -12.78
C HIS A 94 -21.62 17.16 -12.08
N GLY A 95 -21.69 17.41 -10.76
CA GLY A 95 -22.96 17.42 -10.03
C GLY A 95 -23.48 16.03 -9.63
N HIS A 96 -22.63 15.00 -9.64
CA HIS A 96 -23.04 13.62 -9.38
C HIS A 96 -23.04 13.28 -7.87
N ARG A 97 -23.98 13.90 -7.13
CA ARG A 97 -24.12 13.74 -5.67
C ARG A 97 -24.12 12.27 -5.19
N PRO A 98 -24.85 11.32 -5.80
CA PRO A 98 -24.87 9.94 -5.32
C PRO A 98 -23.48 9.27 -5.36
N ILE A 99 -22.63 9.65 -6.32
CA ILE A 99 -21.26 9.15 -6.41
C ILE A 99 -20.39 9.83 -5.35
N ALA A 100 -20.51 11.16 -5.18
CA ALA A 100 -19.78 11.89 -4.15
C ALA A 100 -20.02 11.29 -2.75
N VAL A 101 -21.27 11.02 -2.38
CA VAL A 101 -21.62 10.38 -1.10
C VAL A 101 -20.99 8.99 -0.96
N LYS A 102 -21.01 8.16 -2.01
CA LYS A 102 -20.36 6.84 -1.99
C LYS A 102 -18.83 6.94 -1.83
N LEU A 103 -18.20 7.91 -2.50
CA LEU A 103 -16.76 8.17 -2.38
C LEU A 103 -16.40 8.62 -0.95
N LEU A 104 -17.19 9.53 -0.36
CA LEU A 104 -17.02 9.99 1.02
C LEU A 104 -17.18 8.86 2.03
N ALA A 105 -18.19 7.99 1.85
CA ALA A 105 -18.37 6.79 2.67
C ALA A 105 -17.18 5.82 2.59
N ARG A 106 -16.41 5.85 1.48
CA ARG A 106 -15.16 5.09 1.30
C ARG A 106 -13.90 5.88 1.67
N LYS A 107 -14.02 6.90 2.52
CA LYS A 107 -12.91 7.74 3.03
C LYS A 107 -12.12 8.44 1.92
N ALA A 108 -12.81 8.94 0.89
CA ALA A 108 -12.19 9.84 -0.08
C ALA A 108 -11.57 11.06 0.62
N ASP A 109 -10.39 11.49 0.17
CA ASP A 109 -9.71 12.66 0.72
C ASP A 109 -10.43 13.94 0.26
N VAL A 110 -11.15 14.57 1.19
CA VAL A 110 -11.87 15.84 0.99
C VAL A 110 -10.93 17.04 0.85
N HIS A 111 -9.68 16.90 1.30
CA HIS A 111 -8.65 17.94 1.24
C HIS A 111 -7.70 17.77 0.06
N ALA A 112 -7.91 16.75 -0.78
CA ALA A 112 -7.13 16.54 -1.98
C ALA A 112 -7.15 17.82 -2.83
N THR A 113 -5.99 18.22 -3.33
CA THR A 113 -5.85 19.42 -4.17
C THR A 113 -5.32 19.05 -5.54
N ASN A 114 -5.95 19.57 -6.59
CA ASN A 114 -5.50 19.38 -7.96
C ASN A 114 -4.32 20.29 -8.34
N GLU A 115 -3.92 20.31 -9.62
CA GLU A 115 -2.74 21.06 -10.09
C GLU A 115 -2.86 22.58 -9.90
N HIS A 116 -4.10 23.08 -9.79
CA HIS A 116 -4.41 24.48 -9.52
C HIS A 116 -4.60 24.78 -8.02
N GLY A 117 -4.43 23.77 -7.17
CA GLY A 117 -4.69 23.86 -5.73
C GLY A 117 -6.18 23.87 -5.39
N MET A 118 -7.06 23.50 -6.33
CA MET A 118 -8.50 23.42 -6.07
C MET A 118 -8.83 22.11 -5.38
N THR A 119 -9.71 22.17 -4.39
CA THR A 119 -10.29 21.00 -3.71
C THR A 119 -11.62 20.60 -4.35
N PRO A 120 -12.19 19.41 -4.04
CA PRO A 120 -13.53 19.07 -4.51
C PRO A 120 -14.59 20.12 -4.12
N LEU A 121 -14.43 20.76 -2.96
CA LEU A 121 -15.33 21.82 -2.50
C LEU A 121 -15.26 23.07 -3.40
N HIS A 122 -14.09 23.41 -3.95
CA HIS A 122 -13.98 24.51 -4.91
C HIS A 122 -14.82 24.24 -6.17
N TYR A 123 -14.80 23.00 -6.68
CA TYR A 123 -15.61 22.62 -7.84
C TYR A 123 -17.11 22.65 -7.54
N ALA A 124 -17.52 22.08 -6.40
CA ALA A 124 -18.92 22.12 -5.98
C ALA A 124 -19.43 23.57 -5.85
N CYS A 125 -18.63 24.46 -5.26
CA CYS A 125 -18.96 25.88 -5.15
C CYS A 125 -18.98 26.59 -6.51
N TYR A 126 -17.97 26.36 -7.36
CA TYR A 126 -17.84 27.00 -8.68
C TYR A 126 -19.03 26.70 -9.60
N TRP A 127 -19.57 25.49 -9.53
CA TRP A 127 -20.74 25.06 -10.30
C TRP A 127 -22.07 25.26 -9.55
N GLY A 128 -22.05 25.65 -8.28
CA GLY A 128 -23.25 25.91 -7.48
C GLY A 128 -23.98 24.64 -7.00
N TYR A 129 -23.28 23.51 -6.84
CA TYR A 129 -23.87 22.27 -6.33
C TYR A 129 -23.95 22.26 -4.80
N GLU A 130 -24.93 22.97 -4.27
CA GLU A 130 -25.16 23.20 -2.83
C GLU A 130 -25.14 21.91 -2.00
N GLN A 131 -25.86 20.89 -2.46
CA GLN A 131 -25.98 19.62 -1.76
C GLN A 131 -24.66 18.83 -1.70
N ILE A 132 -23.82 18.93 -2.74
CA ILE A 132 -22.49 18.30 -2.73
C ILE A 132 -21.55 19.08 -1.81
N ALA A 133 -21.65 20.41 -1.83
CA ALA A 133 -20.88 21.26 -0.92
C ALA A 133 -21.22 20.97 0.54
N GLU A 134 -22.49 20.79 0.87
CA GLU A 134 -22.97 20.35 2.19
C GLU A 134 -22.36 19.01 2.59
N ASP A 135 -22.49 17.97 1.76
CA ASP A 135 -21.96 16.64 2.04
C ASP A 135 -20.43 16.68 2.26
N LEU A 136 -19.71 17.52 1.51
CA LEU A 136 -18.26 17.74 1.66
C LEU A 136 -17.91 18.45 2.97
N ILE A 137 -18.65 19.50 3.36
CA ILE A 137 -18.43 20.25 4.60
C ILE A 137 -18.67 19.36 5.82
N ILE A 138 -19.76 18.58 5.82
CA ILE A 138 -20.08 17.60 6.87
C ILE A 138 -18.96 16.55 6.97
N SER A 139 -18.35 16.19 5.84
CA SER A 139 -17.22 15.25 5.77
C SER A 139 -15.87 15.89 6.13
N GLY A 140 -15.85 17.15 6.57
CA GLY A 140 -14.66 17.83 7.08
C GLY A 140 -13.97 18.77 6.09
N ALA A 141 -14.51 19.00 4.89
CA ALA A 141 -13.91 19.93 3.92
C ALA A 141 -13.87 21.37 4.47
N GLN A 142 -12.72 22.03 4.32
CA GLN A 142 -12.49 23.38 4.85
C GLN A 142 -12.88 24.47 3.84
N ILE A 143 -13.83 25.34 4.22
CA ILE A 143 -14.28 26.46 3.38
C ILE A 143 -13.24 27.58 3.26
N GLY A 144 -12.29 27.65 4.20
CA GLY A 144 -11.21 28.63 4.20
C GLY A 144 -9.98 28.23 3.38
N ALA A 145 -9.94 27.02 2.81
CA ALA A 145 -8.77 26.52 2.07
C ALA A 145 -8.55 27.33 0.78
N CYS A 146 -7.46 28.07 0.68
CA CYS A 146 -7.14 28.80 -0.55
C CYS A 146 -6.52 27.89 -1.62
N ASN A 147 -6.85 28.13 -2.88
CA ASN A 147 -6.14 27.57 -4.04
C ASN A 147 -4.83 28.34 -4.34
N LYS A 148 -4.10 27.94 -5.40
CA LYS A 148 -2.84 28.61 -5.81
C LYS A 148 -3.01 30.10 -6.15
N ARG A 149 -4.23 30.53 -6.48
CA ARG A 149 -4.57 31.93 -6.77
C ARG A 149 -5.00 32.71 -5.53
N GLY A 150 -4.95 32.11 -4.34
CA GLY A 150 -5.39 32.73 -3.08
C GLY A 150 -6.90 32.85 -2.94
N GLN A 151 -7.67 32.13 -3.76
CA GLN A 151 -9.13 32.14 -3.74
C GLN A 151 -9.64 31.00 -2.86
N THR A 152 -10.61 31.29 -1.99
CA THR A 152 -11.35 30.28 -1.22
C THR A 152 -12.47 29.65 -2.06
N PRO A 153 -13.03 28.48 -1.68
CA PRO A 153 -14.24 27.92 -2.27
C PRO A 153 -15.39 28.94 -2.40
N MET A 154 -15.57 29.82 -1.41
CA MET A 154 -16.59 30.87 -1.50
C MET A 154 -16.27 31.94 -2.54
N ASP A 155 -15.00 32.31 -2.69
CA ASP A 155 -14.58 33.31 -3.67
C ASP A 155 -14.91 32.85 -5.11
N VAL A 156 -14.82 31.53 -5.37
CA VAL A 156 -15.17 30.93 -6.67
C VAL A 156 -16.65 30.57 -6.79
N CYS A 157 -17.43 30.64 -5.69
CA CYS A 157 -18.83 30.24 -5.66
C CYS A 157 -19.74 31.15 -6.50
N GLN A 158 -20.74 30.55 -7.17
CA GLN A 158 -21.82 31.29 -7.84
C GLN A 158 -22.64 32.13 -6.86
N GLY A 159 -23.12 33.29 -7.31
CA GLY A 159 -23.79 34.29 -6.48
C GLY A 159 -24.96 33.76 -5.64
N PRO A 160 -25.94 33.02 -6.22
CA PRO A 160 -27.09 32.49 -5.47
C PRO A 160 -26.70 31.45 -4.41
N SER A 161 -25.86 30.48 -4.79
CA SER A 161 -25.45 29.37 -3.90
C SER A 161 -24.45 29.78 -2.83
N ARG A 162 -23.81 30.95 -2.97
CA ARG A 162 -22.85 31.46 -1.98
C ARG A 162 -23.49 31.68 -0.62
N GLN A 163 -24.73 32.19 -0.57
CA GLN A 163 -25.44 32.41 0.69
C GLN A 163 -25.78 31.10 1.39
N ALA A 164 -26.37 30.15 0.64
CA ALA A 164 -26.72 28.83 1.16
C ALA A 164 -25.48 28.07 1.69
N ILE A 165 -24.39 28.02 0.93
CA ILE A 165 -23.17 27.33 1.35
C ILE A 165 -22.50 28.02 2.55
N ALA A 166 -22.59 29.36 2.65
CA ALA A 166 -22.09 30.10 3.81
C ALA A 166 -22.89 29.78 5.08
N GLU A 167 -24.22 29.69 4.98
CA GLU A 167 -25.08 29.28 6.10
C GLU A 167 -24.74 27.87 6.57
N ILE A 168 -24.61 26.91 5.64
CA ILE A 168 -24.21 25.52 5.94
C ILE A 168 -22.84 25.46 6.61
N ALA A 169 -21.88 26.27 6.16
CA ALA A 169 -20.55 26.33 6.77
C ALA A 169 -20.60 26.87 8.21
N ILE A 170 -21.42 27.89 8.48
CA ILE A 170 -21.62 28.46 9.82
C ILE A 170 -22.27 27.42 10.74
N GLU A 171 -23.28 26.70 10.27
CA GLU A 171 -23.93 25.62 11.03
C GLU A 171 -22.96 24.50 11.41
N ASN A 172 -21.99 24.21 10.55
CA ASN A 172 -20.92 23.23 10.79
C ASN A 172 -19.70 23.81 11.52
N GLY A 173 -19.81 25.01 12.10
CA GLY A 173 -18.78 25.63 12.95
C GLY A 173 -17.55 26.15 12.20
N GLN A 174 -17.65 26.36 10.89
CA GLN A 174 -16.57 26.95 10.10
C GLN A 174 -16.77 28.46 9.90
N ASN A 175 -15.67 29.21 9.90
CA ASN A 175 -15.69 30.64 9.66
C ASN A 175 -15.55 30.94 8.16
N PRO A 176 -16.56 31.53 7.49
CA PRO A 176 -16.50 31.85 6.06
C PRO A 176 -15.37 32.81 5.69
N ASN A 177 -14.94 33.66 6.63
CA ASN A 177 -13.90 34.67 6.39
C ASN A 177 -12.47 34.18 6.69
N GLU A 178 -12.33 32.96 7.22
CA GLU A 178 -11.03 32.39 7.51
C GLU A 178 -10.32 32.02 6.21
N ARG A 179 -9.05 32.44 6.08
CA ARG A 179 -8.22 32.14 4.90
C ARG A 179 -7.04 31.30 5.32
N ILE A 180 -7.06 30.04 4.92
CA ILE A 180 -5.95 29.11 5.10
C ILE A 180 -5.11 29.19 3.83
N PRO A 181 -3.87 29.73 3.89
CA PRO A 181 -3.05 29.90 2.71
C PRO A 181 -2.72 28.55 2.08
N PHE A 182 -2.75 28.49 0.75
CA PHE A 182 -2.32 27.31 0.00
C PHE A 182 -0.88 26.99 0.37
N LYS A 183 -0.66 25.86 1.04
CA LYS A 183 0.68 25.33 1.26
C LYS A 183 1.00 24.42 0.10
N ASP A 184 1.94 24.84 -0.73
CA ASP A 184 2.40 23.99 -1.82
C ASP A 184 3.10 22.76 -1.21
N GLN A 185 2.36 21.66 -1.11
CA GLN A 185 2.89 20.40 -0.62
C GLN A 185 3.87 19.75 -1.61
N THR A 186 4.25 20.44 -2.70
CA THR A 186 5.36 19.98 -3.55
C THR A 186 6.72 20.03 -2.87
N TRP A 187 6.90 20.81 -1.79
CA TRP A 187 8.19 20.93 -1.07
C TRP A 187 8.25 20.18 0.28
N LYS A 188 7.20 19.46 0.68
CA LYS A 188 7.35 18.44 1.73
C LYS A 188 7.15 17.11 1.06
N GLY A 189 8.16 16.23 1.12
CA GLY A 189 8.14 14.85 0.61
C GLY A 189 7.05 13.94 1.20
N THR A 190 5.97 14.52 1.73
CA THR A 190 4.77 13.90 2.28
C THR A 190 3.67 13.73 1.24
N LYS A 191 3.80 14.29 0.03
CA LYS A 191 3.19 13.62 -1.11
C LYS A 191 3.98 12.32 -1.30
N SER A 192 3.45 11.21 -0.80
CA SER A 192 3.81 9.85 -1.25
C SER A 192 3.40 9.63 -2.72
N ARG A 193 3.51 10.67 -3.55
CA ARG A 193 3.56 10.59 -4.99
C ARG A 193 4.97 10.15 -5.35
N THR A 194 5.09 8.89 -5.72
CA THR A 194 5.69 8.68 -7.02
C THR A 194 4.85 9.50 -8.02
N ARG A 195 5.39 10.64 -8.50
CA ARG A 195 4.85 11.34 -9.69
C ARG A 195 4.79 10.42 -10.90
N ASP A 196 5.46 9.28 -10.80
CA ASP A 196 5.31 8.11 -11.63
C ASP A 196 4.23 7.15 -11.12
N ALA A 197 2.97 7.44 -11.46
CA ALA A 197 1.99 6.39 -11.76
C ALA A 197 2.27 5.74 -13.15
N THR A 198 3.51 5.80 -13.62
CA THR A 198 4.06 5.17 -14.82
C THR A 198 4.81 3.88 -14.46
N LEU A 199 5.44 3.81 -13.28
CA LEU A 199 6.06 2.57 -12.78
C LEU A 199 5.04 1.43 -12.68
N SER A 200 3.75 1.77 -12.54
CA SER A 200 2.66 0.81 -12.47
C SER A 200 2.10 0.32 -13.81
N ARG A 201 2.45 0.98 -14.92
CA ARG A 201 1.88 0.73 -16.27
C ARG A 201 2.66 -0.29 -17.09
N TYR A 202 3.88 -0.63 -16.69
CA TYR A 202 4.72 -1.53 -17.48
C TYR A 202 4.45 -2.99 -17.11
N THR A 203 3.71 -3.67 -17.97
CA THR A 203 3.68 -5.12 -18.05
C THR A 203 5.03 -5.60 -18.59
N GLY A 204 5.99 -5.80 -17.69
CA GLY A 204 7.34 -6.27 -18.00
C GLY A 204 8.38 -5.16 -17.94
N VAL A 205 9.27 -5.25 -16.96
CA VAL A 205 10.47 -4.41 -16.85
C VAL A 205 11.67 -5.20 -17.36
N ASP A 206 12.51 -4.56 -18.18
CA ASP A 206 13.75 -5.18 -18.64
C ASP A 206 14.84 -5.04 -17.58
N VAL A 207 15.58 -6.11 -17.29
CA VAL A 207 16.65 -6.10 -16.30
C VAL A 207 17.76 -5.10 -16.67
N SER A 208 18.00 -4.89 -17.96
CA SER A 208 18.95 -3.90 -18.48
C SER A 208 18.58 -2.46 -18.10
N SER A 209 17.29 -2.17 -17.91
CA SER A 209 16.81 -0.83 -17.55
C SER A 209 17.03 -0.47 -16.08
N LEU A 210 17.38 -1.44 -15.23
CA LEU A 210 17.47 -1.27 -13.77
C LEU A 210 18.78 -0.63 -13.30
N ASN A 211 19.75 -0.40 -14.21
CA ASN A 211 21.07 0.19 -13.93
C ASN A 211 21.62 -0.25 -12.56
N LEU A 212 21.84 -1.56 -12.38
CA LEU A 212 22.30 -2.12 -11.12
C LEU A 212 23.74 -1.64 -10.84
N ILE A 213 23.98 -1.08 -9.65
CA ILE A 213 25.23 -0.40 -9.28
C ILE A 213 26.02 -1.25 -8.28
N THR A 214 25.37 -1.75 -7.23
CA THR A 214 26.08 -2.39 -6.09
C THR A 214 25.29 -3.56 -5.55
N LYS A 215 25.96 -4.69 -5.31
CA LYS A 215 25.38 -5.83 -4.60
C LYS A 215 25.32 -5.52 -3.11
N ILE A 216 24.12 -5.51 -2.53
CA ILE A 216 23.87 -5.24 -1.11
C ILE A 216 24.06 -6.51 -0.28
N ALA A 217 23.42 -7.59 -0.71
CA ALA A 217 23.38 -8.85 0.04
C ALA A 217 23.23 -10.05 -0.90
N GLU A 218 23.63 -11.21 -0.40
CA GLU A 218 23.42 -12.51 -1.04
C GLU A 218 22.79 -13.45 -0.02
N SER A 219 21.68 -14.08 -0.39
CA SER A 219 20.98 -15.05 0.44
C SER A 219 20.60 -16.29 -0.36
N HIS A 220 20.20 -17.35 0.33
CA HIS A 220 19.68 -18.57 -0.29
C HIS A 220 18.48 -18.33 -1.23
N SER A 221 17.76 -17.23 -1.00
CA SER A 221 16.60 -16.84 -1.80
C SER A 221 16.95 -16.02 -3.04
N GLY A 222 18.19 -15.54 -3.16
CA GLY A 222 18.59 -14.66 -4.24
C GLY A 222 19.66 -13.64 -3.90
N GLU A 223 19.97 -12.82 -4.88
CA GLU A 223 20.87 -11.69 -4.75
C GLU A 223 20.08 -10.39 -4.63
N LEU A 224 20.56 -9.48 -3.78
CA LEU A 224 19.98 -8.16 -3.59
C LEU A 224 20.91 -7.09 -4.17
N TRP A 225 20.41 -6.33 -5.14
CA TRP A 225 21.16 -5.30 -5.84
C TRP A 225 20.53 -3.93 -5.66
N ARG A 226 21.35 -2.91 -5.40
CA ARG A 226 20.96 -1.50 -5.49
C ARG A 226 21.09 -1.04 -6.95
N GLY A 227 20.08 -0.36 -7.46
CA GLY A 227 20.09 0.21 -8.80
C GLY A 227 19.31 1.51 -8.91
N LYS A 228 19.23 2.03 -10.13
CA LYS A 228 18.39 3.18 -10.48
C LYS A 228 17.47 2.83 -11.63
N TRP A 229 16.17 2.94 -11.40
CA TRP A 229 15.16 2.71 -12.41
C TRP A 229 14.27 3.94 -12.55
N GLN A 230 14.20 4.48 -13.78
CA GLN A 230 13.46 5.70 -14.12
C GLN A 230 13.82 6.91 -13.22
N GLY A 231 15.08 6.99 -12.78
CA GLY A 231 15.58 8.07 -11.93
C GLY A 231 15.34 7.87 -10.43
N ASN A 232 14.62 6.81 -10.03
CA ASN A 232 14.38 6.45 -8.64
C ASN A 232 15.39 5.40 -8.15
N ASP A 233 15.84 5.54 -6.91
CA ASP A 233 16.68 4.53 -6.25
C ASP A 233 15.83 3.30 -5.90
N ILE A 234 16.27 2.14 -6.40
CA ILE A 234 15.53 0.88 -6.25
C ILE A 234 16.42 -0.23 -5.69
N VAL A 235 15.75 -1.24 -5.15
CA VAL A 235 16.34 -2.53 -4.80
C VAL A 235 15.75 -3.59 -5.71
N ALA A 236 16.62 -4.26 -6.44
CA ALA A 236 16.29 -5.38 -7.31
C ALA A 236 16.74 -6.68 -6.63
N ARG A 237 15.78 -7.55 -6.35
CA ARG A 237 16.02 -8.90 -5.83
C ARG A 237 15.97 -9.90 -6.99
N ILE A 238 17.13 -10.44 -7.35
CA ILE A 238 17.27 -11.48 -8.37
C ILE A 238 17.06 -12.83 -7.67
N LEU A 239 16.04 -13.58 -8.07
CA LEU A 239 15.68 -14.84 -7.43
C LEU A 239 16.69 -15.95 -7.79
N ALA A 240 17.23 -16.64 -6.78
CA ALA A 240 18.11 -17.78 -6.99
C ALA A 240 17.27 -19.04 -7.25
N LEU A 241 17.13 -19.41 -8.52
CA LEU A 241 16.42 -20.62 -8.96
C LEU A 241 17.38 -21.51 -9.75
N HIS A 242 17.29 -22.83 -9.55
CA HIS A 242 18.10 -23.79 -10.31
C HIS A 242 17.75 -23.77 -11.80
N GLU A 243 16.46 -23.68 -12.12
CA GLU A 243 15.97 -23.59 -13.49
C GLU A 243 14.67 -22.78 -13.51
N VAL A 244 14.54 -21.87 -14.49
CA VAL A 244 13.32 -21.11 -14.72
C VAL A 244 12.55 -21.77 -15.85
N THR A 245 11.63 -22.67 -15.50
CA THR A 245 10.73 -23.30 -16.47
C THR A 245 9.63 -22.33 -16.92
N PRO A 246 8.99 -22.54 -18.09
CA PRO A 246 7.85 -21.71 -18.52
C PRO A 246 6.69 -21.69 -17.52
N ARG A 247 6.54 -22.75 -16.71
CA ARG A 247 5.56 -22.80 -15.62
C ARG A 247 5.91 -21.82 -14.50
N ILE A 248 7.16 -21.82 -14.04
CA ILE A 248 7.66 -20.89 -13.01
C ILE A 248 7.51 -19.44 -13.48
N SER A 249 7.83 -19.17 -14.75
CA SER A 249 7.66 -17.84 -15.35
C SER A 249 6.18 -17.40 -15.34
N ARG A 250 5.25 -18.32 -15.63
CA ARG A 250 3.80 -18.05 -15.56
C ARG A 250 3.34 -17.83 -14.12
N ASP A 251 3.71 -18.71 -13.20
CA ASP A 251 3.32 -18.63 -11.79
C ASP A 251 3.85 -17.32 -11.16
N PHE A 252 5.08 -16.92 -11.49
CA PHE A 252 5.65 -15.63 -11.08
C PHE A 252 4.83 -14.44 -11.60
N GLN A 253 4.40 -14.49 -12.87
CA GLN A 253 3.59 -13.44 -13.48
C GLN A 253 2.18 -13.34 -12.89
N THR A 254 1.62 -14.47 -12.44
CA THR A 254 0.31 -14.54 -11.78
C THR A 254 0.37 -14.06 -10.33
N GLU A 255 1.44 -14.37 -9.60
CA GLU A 255 1.54 -14.09 -8.15
C GLU A 255 2.05 -12.68 -7.82
N PHE A 256 2.97 -12.11 -8.62
CA PHE A 256 3.56 -10.81 -8.29
C PHE A 256 2.57 -9.63 -8.20
N PRO A 257 1.45 -9.55 -8.95
CA PRO A 257 0.54 -8.41 -8.88
C PRO A 257 -0.10 -8.26 -7.50
N ALA A 258 -0.33 -9.37 -6.79
CA ALA A 258 -0.87 -9.36 -5.43
C ALA A 258 0.05 -8.65 -4.42
N LEU A 259 1.35 -8.53 -4.73
CA LEU A 259 2.37 -7.90 -3.89
C LEU A 259 2.46 -6.37 -4.08
N ARG A 260 1.70 -5.81 -5.02
CA ARG A 260 1.72 -4.40 -5.42
C ARG A 260 0.77 -3.55 -4.59
N ILE A 261 0.99 -3.55 -3.28
CA ILE A 261 0.08 -2.95 -2.29
C ILE A 261 0.52 -1.54 -1.92
N PHE A 262 -0.07 -0.54 -2.58
CA PHE A 262 0.26 0.88 -2.37
C PHE A 262 -0.66 1.59 -1.38
N ALA A 263 -1.67 0.91 -0.85
CA ALA A 263 -2.75 1.54 -0.08
C ALA A 263 -2.43 1.78 1.40
N HIS A 264 -1.26 1.34 1.90
CA HIS A 264 -0.91 1.43 3.32
C HIS A 264 0.50 2.01 3.53
N THR A 265 0.67 2.87 4.54
CA THR A 265 1.93 3.58 4.84
C THR A 265 3.04 2.67 5.36
N ASN A 266 2.67 1.65 6.14
CA ASN A 266 3.61 0.67 6.73
C ASN A 266 3.84 -0.56 5.83
N ILE A 267 3.56 -0.47 4.54
CA ILE A 267 3.85 -1.53 3.57
C ILE A 267 4.79 -0.96 2.52
N CYS A 268 5.88 -1.69 2.24
CA CYS A 268 6.78 -1.42 1.14
C CYS A 268 6.36 -2.30 -0.04
N PRO A 269 5.64 -1.76 -1.04
CA PRO A 269 5.13 -2.52 -2.16
C PRO A 269 6.23 -3.02 -3.08
N VAL A 270 5.92 -4.08 -3.82
CA VAL A 270 6.63 -4.39 -5.05
C VAL A 270 6.26 -3.32 -6.09
N LEU A 271 7.26 -2.60 -6.58
CA LEU A 271 7.06 -1.56 -7.61
C LEU A 271 6.80 -2.23 -8.96
N ALA A 272 7.66 -3.19 -9.31
CA ALA A 272 7.60 -3.91 -10.57
C ALA A 272 8.29 -5.27 -10.45
N ALA A 273 8.10 -6.11 -11.47
CA ALA A 273 8.79 -7.38 -11.63
C ALA A 273 9.32 -7.54 -13.05
N ALA A 274 10.51 -8.13 -13.18
CA ALA A 274 11.11 -8.51 -14.46
C ALA A 274 11.06 -10.03 -14.59
N ASN A 275 10.38 -10.51 -15.63
CA ASN A 275 10.30 -11.93 -15.96
C ASN A 275 11.17 -12.19 -17.20
N GLN A 276 12.48 -12.34 -17.01
CA GLN A 276 13.44 -12.54 -18.10
C GLN A 276 14.32 -13.76 -17.83
N PRO A 277 13.84 -14.99 -18.10
CA PRO A 277 14.59 -16.22 -17.87
C PRO A 277 16.01 -16.11 -18.45
N PRO A 278 17.07 -16.45 -17.68
CA PRO A 278 17.05 -17.17 -16.40
C PRO A 278 16.80 -16.28 -15.16
N ASN A 279 16.68 -14.96 -15.30
CA ASN A 279 16.56 -14.03 -14.18
C ASN A 279 15.11 -13.61 -13.94
N LEU A 280 14.57 -13.99 -12.79
CA LEU A 280 13.34 -13.40 -12.26
C LEU A 280 13.72 -12.35 -11.22
N VAL A 281 13.24 -11.13 -11.40
CA VAL A 281 13.63 -10.00 -10.55
C VAL A 281 12.41 -9.32 -9.96
N VAL A 282 12.41 -9.12 -8.64
CA VAL A 282 11.41 -8.33 -7.94
C VAL A 282 12.03 -6.97 -7.59
N ILE A 283 11.33 -5.89 -7.91
CA ILE A 283 11.82 -4.52 -7.74
C ILE A 283 11.01 -3.84 -6.65
N SER A 284 11.71 -3.25 -5.67
CA SER A 284 11.13 -2.52 -4.55
C SER A 284 11.87 -1.19 -4.35
N GLN A 285 11.30 -0.32 -3.53
CA GLN A 285 11.93 0.95 -3.17
C GLN A 285 13.19 0.70 -2.33
N TYR A 286 14.26 1.46 -2.60
CA TYR A 286 15.46 1.42 -1.76
C TYR A 286 15.19 2.08 -0.40
N MET A 287 15.53 1.36 0.67
CA MET A 287 15.43 1.81 2.05
C MET A 287 16.84 2.01 2.62
N PRO A 288 17.25 3.23 3.02
CA PRO A 288 18.64 3.50 3.37
C PRO A 288 19.18 2.74 4.58
N PHE A 289 18.31 2.41 5.55
CA PHE A 289 18.70 1.66 6.74
C PHE A 289 18.57 0.13 6.56
N GLY A 290 18.09 -0.33 5.40
CA GLY A 290 17.92 -1.75 5.11
C GLY A 290 16.80 -2.39 5.95
N SER A 291 17.01 -3.66 6.32
CA SER A 291 16.06 -4.39 7.16
C SER A 291 16.23 -4.04 8.64
N LEU A 292 15.17 -4.22 9.43
CA LEU A 292 15.18 -4.03 10.88
C LEU A 292 16.24 -4.93 11.54
N TYR A 293 16.53 -6.11 10.96
CA TYR A 293 17.64 -6.96 11.38
C TYR A 293 19.00 -6.24 11.27
N ASN A 294 19.25 -5.53 10.16
CA ASN A 294 20.47 -4.73 10.00
C ASN A 294 20.53 -3.60 11.02
N VAL A 295 19.39 -2.96 11.31
CA VAL A 295 19.34 -1.86 12.28
C VAL A 295 19.60 -2.36 13.71
N LEU A 296 19.08 -3.52 14.08
CA LEU A 296 19.18 -4.05 15.44
C LEU A 296 20.51 -4.74 15.74
N HIS A 297 21.05 -5.54 14.80
CA HIS A 297 22.14 -6.48 15.07
C HIS A 297 23.42 -6.17 14.32
N GLU A 298 23.35 -5.47 13.19
CA GLU A 298 24.53 -5.03 12.47
C GLU A 298 24.93 -3.62 12.91
N GLN A 299 26.16 -3.19 12.58
CA GLN A 299 26.67 -1.88 12.95
C GLN A 299 25.91 -0.77 12.20
N SER A 300 24.70 -0.46 12.65
CA SER A 300 23.91 0.65 12.16
C SER A 300 24.27 1.92 12.92
N SER A 301 24.24 3.06 12.24
CA SER A 301 24.43 4.37 12.87
C SER A 301 23.23 4.81 13.72
N VAL A 302 22.16 4.02 13.75
CA VAL A 302 20.88 4.36 14.35
C VAL A 302 20.81 3.80 15.76
N VAL A 303 20.85 4.70 16.74
CA VAL A 303 20.56 4.34 18.14
C VAL A 303 19.05 4.27 18.32
N ILE A 304 18.52 3.07 18.39
CA ILE A 304 17.11 2.85 18.73
C ILE A 304 16.97 2.94 20.26
N ASP A 305 16.09 3.81 20.75
CA ASP A 305 15.69 3.88 22.15
C ASP A 305 14.40 3.06 22.41
N HIS A 306 13.96 2.99 23.67
CA HIS A 306 12.75 2.25 24.02
C HIS A 306 11.50 2.81 23.30
N SER A 307 11.41 4.13 23.16
CA SER A 307 10.30 4.82 22.50
C SER A 307 10.25 4.53 21.00
N GLN A 308 11.38 4.50 20.31
CA GLN A 308 11.48 4.13 18.90
C GLN A 308 11.17 2.64 18.70
N ALA A 309 11.60 1.76 19.61
CA ALA A 309 11.24 0.35 19.55
C ALA A 309 9.72 0.12 19.64
N ILE A 310 9.02 0.87 20.50
CA ILE A 310 7.55 0.83 20.58
C ILE A 310 6.92 1.38 19.28
N ARG A 311 7.45 2.48 18.73
CA ARG A 311 6.97 3.02 17.43
C ARG A 311 7.11 2.02 16.30
N PHE A 312 8.23 1.32 16.19
CA PHE A 312 8.40 0.23 15.22
C PHE A 312 7.40 -0.90 15.45
N ALA A 313 7.14 -1.27 16.70
CA ALA A 313 6.13 -2.28 17.01
C ALA A 313 4.72 -1.86 16.57
N VAL A 314 4.35 -0.58 16.77
CA VAL A 314 3.06 -0.02 16.29
C VAL A 314 2.97 -0.07 14.78
N ASP A 315 4.02 0.37 14.09
CA ASP A 315 4.09 0.39 12.62
C ASP A 315 3.94 -1.01 12.02
N ILE A 316 4.67 -1.99 12.57
CA ILE A 316 4.57 -3.40 12.16
C ILE A 316 3.17 -3.94 12.42
N ALA A 317 2.59 -3.67 13.59
CA ALA A 317 1.25 -4.14 13.94
C ALA A 317 0.16 -3.57 13.01
N ARG A 318 0.27 -2.28 12.63
CA ARG A 318 -0.63 -1.66 11.64
C ARG A 318 -0.49 -2.29 10.27
N GLY A 319 0.74 -2.50 9.81
CA GLY A 319 1.02 -3.21 8.56
C GLY A 319 0.40 -4.61 8.52
N MET A 320 0.57 -5.38 9.60
CA MET A 320 0.02 -6.74 9.69
C MET A 320 -1.50 -6.78 9.80
N SER A 321 -2.11 -5.89 10.57
CA SER A 321 -3.57 -5.72 10.62
C SER A 321 -4.14 -5.48 9.22
N TYR A 322 -3.50 -4.59 8.45
CA TYR A 322 -3.89 -4.34 7.06
C TYR A 322 -3.73 -5.60 6.19
N LEU A 323 -2.60 -6.31 6.25
CA LEU A 323 -2.40 -7.54 5.48
C LEU A 323 -3.44 -8.62 5.80
N HIS A 324 -3.85 -8.74 7.06
CA HIS A 324 -4.89 -9.67 7.49
C HIS A 324 -6.31 -9.27 7.07
N SER A 325 -6.51 -8.00 6.70
CA SER A 325 -7.78 -7.48 6.18
C SER A 325 -7.98 -7.71 4.68
N LEU A 326 -6.92 -8.11 3.96
CA LEU A 326 -6.97 -8.38 2.52
C LEU A 326 -7.73 -9.69 2.25
N ASP A 327 -8.56 -9.66 1.22
CA ASP A 327 -9.27 -10.82 0.69
C ASP A 327 -9.06 -10.88 -0.84
N PRO A 328 -8.31 -11.87 -1.36
CA PRO A 328 -7.70 -13.00 -0.66
C PRO A 328 -6.46 -12.60 0.19
N ALA A 329 -6.21 -13.36 1.26
CA ALA A 329 -5.03 -13.17 2.09
C ALA A 329 -3.75 -13.53 1.32
N ILE A 330 -2.67 -12.79 1.60
CA ILE A 330 -1.36 -13.07 1.01
C ILE A 330 -0.77 -14.29 1.70
N LEU A 331 -0.70 -15.39 0.97
CA LEU A 331 -0.11 -16.63 1.45
C LEU A 331 1.42 -16.48 1.48
N ARG A 332 2.07 -17.20 2.41
CA ARG A 332 3.55 -17.36 2.48
C ARG A 332 4.33 -16.07 2.77
N PHE A 333 3.70 -15.08 3.40
CA PHE A 333 4.42 -14.02 4.10
C PHE A 333 4.78 -14.51 5.51
N TYR A 334 6.07 -14.53 5.84
CA TYR A 334 6.54 -14.93 7.17
C TYR A 334 7.16 -13.73 7.87
N LEU A 335 6.47 -13.20 8.88
CA LEU A 335 6.94 -12.03 9.60
C LEU A 335 8.27 -12.32 10.33
N SER A 336 9.31 -11.53 10.03
CA SER A 336 10.56 -11.51 10.81
C SER A 336 11.28 -10.17 10.63
N SER A 337 12.31 -9.92 11.44
CA SER A 337 13.09 -8.67 11.39
C SER A 337 13.81 -8.45 10.05
N LYS A 338 14.01 -9.52 9.28
CA LYS A 338 14.59 -9.47 7.93
C LYS A 338 13.60 -8.96 6.88
N HIS A 339 12.29 -9.11 7.12
CA HIS A 339 11.21 -8.72 6.19
C HIS A 339 10.63 -7.34 6.51
N VAL A 340 11.05 -6.73 7.63
CA VAL A 340 10.71 -5.35 7.98
C VAL A 340 11.83 -4.46 7.49
N VAL A 341 11.53 -3.45 6.68
CA VAL A 341 12.50 -2.45 6.21
C VAL A 341 12.25 -1.10 6.85
N VAL A 342 13.31 -0.31 7.03
CA VAL A 342 13.25 0.97 7.74
C VAL A 342 13.56 2.13 6.81
N ASP A 343 12.65 3.10 6.75
CA ASP A 343 12.76 4.29 5.91
C ASP A 343 13.62 5.40 6.57
N GLU A 344 13.97 6.43 5.82
CA GLU A 344 14.73 7.62 6.25
C GLU A 344 14.12 8.31 7.49
N GLU A 345 12.80 8.27 7.60
CA GLU A 345 12.05 8.85 8.73
C GLU A 345 12.00 7.93 9.98
N LEU A 346 12.74 6.82 9.99
CA LEU A 346 12.68 5.79 11.03
C LEU A 346 11.26 5.24 11.21
N THR A 347 10.58 4.95 10.11
CA THR A 347 9.31 4.23 10.08
C THR A 347 9.54 2.80 9.62
N ALA A 348 8.87 1.84 10.26
CA ALA A 348 8.96 0.44 9.86
C ALA A 348 7.91 0.12 8.79
N LYS A 349 8.34 -0.56 7.73
CA LYS A 349 7.48 -0.99 6.62
C LYS A 349 7.68 -2.49 6.36
N LEU A 350 6.58 -3.21 6.12
CA LEU A 350 6.63 -4.62 5.72
C LEU A 350 7.01 -4.73 4.25
N SER A 351 8.10 -5.42 3.96
CA SER A 351 8.59 -5.63 2.60
C SER A 351 7.80 -6.73 1.90
N MET A 352 7.01 -6.35 0.89
CA MET A 352 6.30 -7.29 0.04
C MET A 352 7.23 -8.01 -0.95
N ALA A 353 8.45 -7.50 -1.16
CA ALA A 353 9.41 -8.16 -2.05
C ALA A 353 10.02 -9.44 -1.45
N ASP A 354 9.83 -9.65 -0.15
CA ASP A 354 10.38 -10.79 0.58
C ASP A 354 9.36 -11.94 0.76
N THR A 355 8.12 -11.74 0.32
CA THR A 355 7.12 -12.83 0.25
C THR A 355 7.60 -13.94 -0.67
N LYS A 356 7.43 -15.19 -0.25
CA LYS A 356 7.86 -16.35 -1.03
C LYS A 356 6.80 -16.72 -2.06
N PHE A 357 7.22 -16.86 -3.31
CA PHE A 357 6.39 -17.41 -4.39
C PHE A 357 6.16 -18.92 -4.20
N SER A 358 5.11 -19.46 -4.80
CA SER A 358 4.74 -20.88 -4.67
C SER A 358 5.86 -21.87 -5.03
N PHE A 359 6.72 -21.52 -5.98
CA PHE A 359 7.83 -22.34 -6.45
C PHE A 359 9.15 -22.11 -5.69
N GLN A 360 9.21 -21.14 -4.78
CA GLN A 360 10.41 -20.86 -4.00
C GLN A 360 10.49 -21.74 -2.76
N GLU A 361 11.70 -22.24 -2.48
CA GLU A 361 12.07 -22.86 -1.20
C GLU A 361 11.07 -23.94 -0.72
N VAL A 362 10.51 -24.72 -1.65
CA VAL A 362 9.52 -25.76 -1.34
C VAL A 362 10.10 -26.76 -0.33
N GLY A 363 9.55 -26.75 0.88
CA GLY A 363 9.99 -27.61 1.99
C GLY A 363 11.29 -27.18 2.70
N ARG A 364 11.78 -25.95 2.48
CA ARG A 364 12.97 -25.41 3.14
C ARG A 364 12.61 -24.16 3.96
N LEU A 365 13.11 -24.09 5.20
CA LEU A 365 12.92 -22.96 6.11
C LEU A 365 14.26 -22.51 6.67
N TYR A 366 14.65 -21.27 6.37
CA TYR A 366 15.96 -20.72 6.77
C TYR A 366 15.91 -19.78 7.98
N SER A 367 14.72 -19.46 8.50
CA SER A 367 14.56 -18.60 9.68
C SER A 367 13.41 -19.07 10.59
N PRO A 368 13.50 -20.30 11.13
CA PRO A 368 12.45 -20.87 11.97
C PRO A 368 12.35 -20.23 13.36
N ALA A 369 13.36 -19.45 13.79
CA ALA A 369 13.39 -18.83 15.11
C ALA A 369 12.22 -17.87 15.40
N TRP A 370 11.63 -17.29 14.35
CA TRP A 370 10.44 -16.41 14.47
C TRP A 370 9.13 -17.18 14.28
N MET A 371 9.16 -18.43 13.83
CA MET A 371 7.95 -19.18 13.52
C MET A 371 7.32 -19.79 14.78
N SER A 372 6.00 -19.94 14.75
CA SER A 372 5.30 -20.62 15.81
C SER A 372 5.48 -22.14 15.74
N PRO A 373 5.41 -22.86 16.87
CA PRO A 373 5.56 -24.31 16.91
C PRO A 373 4.57 -25.03 15.99
N GLU A 374 3.34 -24.53 15.88
CA GLU A 374 2.33 -25.11 15.00
C GLU A 374 2.55 -24.82 13.52
N ALA A 375 3.13 -23.66 13.17
CA ALA A 375 3.51 -23.35 11.79
C ALA A 375 4.66 -24.23 11.27
N LEU A 376 5.44 -24.83 12.17
CA LEU A 376 6.51 -25.78 11.84
C LEU A 376 6.02 -27.23 11.72
N GLN A 377 4.83 -27.55 12.23
CA GLN A 377 4.29 -28.91 12.31
C GLN A 377 3.14 -29.19 11.34
N ARG A 378 2.39 -28.15 10.95
CA ARG A 378 1.19 -28.29 10.13
C ARG A 378 1.38 -27.70 8.75
N ASP A 379 0.59 -28.19 7.80
CA ASP A 379 0.53 -27.60 6.48
C ASP A 379 -0.12 -26.20 6.52
N PRO A 380 0.30 -25.27 5.63
CA PRO A 380 -0.22 -23.90 5.62
C PRO A 380 -1.73 -23.77 5.42
N GLU A 381 -2.39 -24.76 4.82
CA GLU A 381 -3.84 -24.76 4.55
C GLU A 381 -4.67 -24.97 5.83
N ASP A 382 -4.15 -25.74 6.78
CA ASP A 382 -4.81 -26.04 8.06
C ASP A 382 -4.34 -25.12 9.20
N LEU A 383 -3.49 -24.15 8.89
CA LEU A 383 -2.87 -23.26 9.84
C LEU A 383 -3.72 -22.01 10.07
N ASN A 384 -3.90 -21.63 11.34
CA ASN A 384 -4.38 -20.30 11.67
C ASN A 384 -3.23 -19.28 11.45
N ILE A 385 -3.12 -18.79 10.22
CA ILE A 385 -2.07 -17.84 9.80
C ILE A 385 -2.03 -16.61 10.71
N ARG A 386 -3.20 -16.08 11.11
CA ARG A 386 -3.27 -14.89 11.96
C ARG A 386 -2.64 -15.12 13.33
N ALA A 387 -2.90 -16.27 13.93
CA ALA A 387 -2.30 -16.63 15.21
C ALA A 387 -0.80 -16.95 15.09
N ALA A 388 -0.37 -17.56 13.97
CA ALA A 388 1.04 -17.82 13.70
C ALA A 388 1.82 -16.51 13.53
N ASP A 389 1.29 -15.54 12.78
CA ASP A 389 1.90 -14.22 12.62
C ASP A 389 1.99 -13.44 13.94
N MET A 390 0.99 -13.62 14.82
CA MET A 390 1.01 -13.00 16.15
C MET A 390 2.15 -13.55 17.02
N TRP A 391 2.48 -14.83 16.89
CA TRP A 391 3.65 -15.41 17.54
C TRP A 391 4.94 -14.79 17.01
N SER A 392 5.08 -14.71 15.69
CA SER A 392 6.22 -14.06 15.03
C SER A 392 6.38 -12.61 15.50
N PHE A 393 5.26 -11.90 15.65
CA PHE A 393 5.25 -10.56 16.24
C PHE A 393 5.68 -10.55 17.72
N GLY A 394 5.32 -11.55 18.50
CA GLY A 394 5.81 -11.72 19.88
C GLY A 394 7.33 -11.88 19.96
N ILE A 395 7.92 -12.67 19.05
CA ILE A 395 9.38 -12.81 18.94
C ILE A 395 10.03 -11.50 18.50
N MET A 396 9.40 -10.78 17.58
CA MET A 396 9.85 -9.43 17.17
C MET A 396 9.85 -8.42 18.32
N LEU A 397 8.81 -8.43 19.16
CA LEU A 397 8.77 -7.59 20.36
C LEU A 397 9.92 -7.95 21.31
N TRP A 398 10.22 -9.23 21.49
CA TRP A 398 11.37 -9.65 22.28
C TRP A 398 12.69 -9.12 21.67
N GLU A 399 12.90 -9.33 20.38
CA GLU A 399 14.09 -8.90 19.65
C GLU A 399 14.32 -7.38 19.73
N LEU A 400 13.25 -6.58 19.62
CA LEU A 400 13.31 -5.12 19.75
C LEU A 400 13.75 -4.66 21.16
N ASN A 401 13.39 -5.42 22.20
CA ASN A 401 13.69 -5.07 23.59
C ASN A 401 15.04 -5.63 24.05
N THR A 402 15.45 -6.81 23.60
CA THR A 402 16.72 -7.44 24.02
C THR A 402 17.89 -7.07 23.15
N ARG A 403 17.66 -6.72 21.87
CA ARG A 403 18.71 -6.55 20.85
C ARG A 403 19.56 -7.79 20.64
N GLU A 404 18.96 -8.95 20.90
CA GLU A 404 19.58 -10.25 20.67
C GLU A 404 18.85 -10.98 19.55
N VAL A 405 19.59 -11.77 18.77
CA VAL A 405 19.00 -12.64 17.76
C VAL A 405 18.45 -13.89 18.45
N PRO A 406 17.18 -14.27 18.22
CA PRO A 406 16.59 -15.42 18.87
C PRO A 406 17.33 -16.70 18.49
N PHE A 407 17.83 -17.42 19.49
CA PHE A 407 18.55 -18.69 19.35
C PHE A 407 19.77 -18.62 18.41
N SER A 408 20.55 -17.53 18.47
CA SER A 408 21.76 -17.33 17.64
C SER A 408 22.76 -18.48 17.66
N ASP A 409 22.80 -19.23 18.76
CA ASP A 409 23.79 -20.29 19.00
C ASP A 409 23.45 -21.60 18.27
N LEU A 410 22.24 -21.74 17.76
CA LEU A 410 21.74 -22.97 17.15
C LEU A 410 21.61 -22.83 15.63
N PRO A 411 21.99 -23.87 14.85
CA PRO A 411 21.74 -23.86 13.42
C PRO A 411 20.22 -23.88 13.14
N PRO A 412 19.74 -23.34 12.00
CA PRO A 412 18.30 -23.24 11.71
C PRO A 412 17.55 -24.57 11.82
N MET A 413 18.15 -25.67 11.37
CA MET A 413 17.52 -26.99 11.43
C MET A 413 17.28 -27.47 12.87
N GLU A 414 18.30 -27.36 13.72
CA GLU A 414 18.20 -27.74 15.13
C GLU A 414 17.25 -26.79 15.87
N CYS A 415 17.33 -25.49 15.60
CA CYS A 415 16.43 -24.50 16.14
C CYS A 415 14.96 -24.82 15.81
N GLY A 416 14.63 -25.06 14.53
CA GLY A 416 13.28 -25.41 14.12
C GLY A 416 12.78 -26.71 14.75
N MET A 417 13.62 -27.75 14.78
CA MET A 417 13.27 -29.03 15.42
C MET A 417 12.98 -28.88 16.91
N LYS A 418 13.82 -28.11 17.62
CA LYS A 418 13.67 -27.87 19.06
C LYS A 418 12.45 -27.00 19.39
N ILE A 419 12.14 -26.01 18.56
CA ILE A 419 10.93 -25.19 18.72
C ILE A 419 9.68 -26.04 18.51
N ALA A 420 9.67 -26.88 17.48
CA ALA A 420 8.54 -27.73 17.13
C ALA A 420 8.30 -28.86 18.15
N LEU A 421 9.35 -29.57 18.57
CA LEU A 421 9.22 -30.84 19.29
C LEU A 421 9.71 -30.80 20.75
N GLU A 422 10.70 -29.97 21.07
CA GLU A 422 11.38 -29.98 22.37
C GLU A 422 10.95 -28.83 23.30
N GLY A 423 10.03 -27.97 22.86
CA GLY A 423 9.53 -26.86 23.68
C GLY A 423 10.56 -25.74 23.88
N LEU A 424 11.50 -25.56 22.95
CA LEU A 424 12.44 -24.43 23.00
C LEU A 424 11.69 -23.11 22.85
N ARG A 425 11.77 -22.25 23.86
CA ARG A 425 11.11 -20.94 23.91
C ARG A 425 12.07 -19.85 24.36
N VAL A 426 11.78 -18.63 23.94
CA VAL A 426 12.55 -17.46 24.28
C VAL A 426 12.28 -17.07 25.73
N GLN A 427 13.32 -16.73 26.49
CA GLN A 427 13.18 -16.26 27.87
C GLN A 427 13.09 -14.74 27.91
N ILE A 428 12.16 -14.20 28.71
CA ILE A 428 11.98 -12.76 28.87
C ILE A 428 12.89 -12.27 30.02
N PRO A 429 13.91 -11.44 29.75
CA PRO A 429 14.80 -10.95 30.80
C PRO A 429 14.08 -10.07 31.84
N PRO A 430 14.53 -10.07 33.11
CA PRO A 430 13.85 -9.35 34.20
C PRO A 430 13.93 -7.80 34.11
N GLY A 431 14.63 -7.24 33.12
CA GLY A 431 14.78 -5.79 32.93
C GLY A 431 13.69 -5.13 32.05
N ILE A 432 12.77 -5.90 31.47
CA ILE A 432 11.77 -5.38 30.55
C ILE A 432 10.56 -4.81 31.29
N ALA A 433 10.00 -3.70 30.79
CA ALA A 433 8.81 -3.07 31.35
C ALA A 433 7.65 -4.07 31.53
N ARG A 434 6.97 -4.01 32.68
CA ARG A 434 5.93 -4.98 33.07
C ARG A 434 4.78 -5.09 32.06
N ASN A 435 4.44 -3.99 31.39
CA ASN A 435 3.40 -3.97 30.37
C ASN A 435 3.85 -4.69 29.09
N MET A 436 5.11 -4.48 28.70
CA MET A 436 5.71 -5.14 27.53
C MET A 436 5.90 -6.64 27.78
N SER A 437 6.33 -7.04 28.97
CA SER A 437 6.46 -8.48 29.31
C SER A 437 5.12 -9.19 29.34
N ARG A 438 4.05 -8.55 29.83
CA ARG A 438 2.69 -9.08 29.72
C ARG A 438 2.24 -9.22 28.26
N LEU A 439 2.49 -8.22 27.43
CA LEU A 439 2.13 -8.25 26.01
C LEU A 439 2.84 -9.41 25.30
N MET A 440 4.16 -9.55 25.49
CA MET A 440 4.94 -10.65 24.92
C MET A 440 4.41 -12.02 25.36
N ASN A 441 4.08 -12.20 26.66
CA ASN A 441 3.49 -13.46 27.15
C ASN A 441 2.13 -13.79 26.51
N ILE A 442 1.34 -12.78 26.17
CA ILE A 442 0.04 -12.96 25.51
C ILE A 442 0.25 -13.34 24.03
N CYS A 443 1.19 -12.70 23.34
CA CYS A 443 1.52 -13.02 21.94
C CYS A 443 2.17 -14.40 21.80
N LEU A 444 3.05 -14.78 22.73
CA LEU A 444 3.79 -16.05 22.76
C LEU A 444 3.04 -17.16 23.49
N ASN A 445 1.70 -17.13 23.50
CA ASN A 445 0.91 -18.19 24.11
C ASN A 445 0.98 -19.47 23.27
N GLU A 446 1.18 -20.62 23.92
CA GLU A 446 1.21 -21.92 23.25
C GLU A 446 -0.12 -22.24 22.53
N ASP A 447 -1.25 -21.81 23.11
CA ASP A 447 -2.57 -22.02 22.52
C ASP A 447 -2.85 -20.94 21.44
N PRO A 448 -2.93 -21.30 20.15
CA PRO A 448 -3.17 -20.33 19.08
C PRO A 448 -4.50 -19.59 19.24
N GLY A 449 -5.51 -20.22 19.85
CA GLY A 449 -6.84 -19.61 20.05
C GLY A 449 -6.87 -18.52 21.12
N ARG A 450 -5.83 -18.45 21.97
CA ARG A 450 -5.69 -17.43 23.03
C ARG A 450 -4.86 -16.23 22.59
N ARG A 451 -4.23 -16.30 21.42
CA ARG A 451 -3.47 -15.17 20.88
C ARG A 451 -4.44 -14.11 20.37
N PRO A 452 -4.20 -12.82 20.69
CA PRO A 452 -5.04 -11.72 20.22
C PRO A 452 -4.84 -11.47 18.73
N ASN A 453 -5.74 -10.70 18.13
CA ASN A 453 -5.56 -10.15 16.79
C ASN A 453 -4.80 -8.82 16.84
N PHE A 454 -4.18 -8.41 15.73
CA PHE A 454 -3.47 -7.13 15.64
C PHE A 454 -4.35 -5.92 16.00
N ASP A 455 -5.62 -5.92 15.61
CA ASP A 455 -6.59 -4.85 15.93
C ASP A 455 -6.77 -4.64 17.45
N GLN A 456 -6.60 -5.69 18.25
CA GLN A 456 -6.71 -5.63 19.70
C GLN A 456 -5.43 -5.11 20.37
N ILE A 457 -4.27 -5.35 19.75
CA ILE A 457 -2.96 -4.94 20.29
C ILE A 457 -2.63 -3.49 19.94
N ILE A 458 -3.00 -2.99 18.76
CA ILE A 458 -2.64 -1.63 18.30
C ILE A 458 -2.97 -0.56 19.35
N PRO A 459 -4.19 -0.50 19.93
CA PRO A 459 -4.51 0.51 20.95
C PRO A 459 -3.68 0.36 22.24
N ILE A 460 -3.22 -0.85 22.57
CA ILE A 460 -2.38 -1.10 23.74
C ILE A 460 -0.98 -0.56 23.48
N LEU A 461 -0.41 -0.82 22.31
CA LEU A 461 0.90 -0.30 21.91
C LEU A 461 0.91 1.23 21.79
N GLU A 462 -0.15 1.82 21.23
CA GLU A 462 -0.29 3.27 21.13
C GLU A 462 -0.31 3.94 22.51
N LYS A 463 -1.00 3.34 23.49
CA LYS A 463 -0.98 3.81 24.88
C LYS A 463 0.38 3.66 25.56
N MET A 464 1.21 2.72 25.10
CA MET A 464 2.58 2.57 25.60
C MET A 464 3.57 3.53 24.92
N SER A 465 3.20 4.06 23.75
CA SER A 465 4.00 5.03 22.99
C SER A 465 3.77 6.48 23.43
N GLN A 466 2.68 6.75 24.14
CA GLN A 466 2.35 8.05 24.78
C GLN A 466 2.98 8.10 26.17
#